data_AF-A0A317JT84-F1
#
_entry.id   AF-A0A317JT84-F1
#
_cell.length_a   1.000
_cell.length_b   1.000
_cell.length_c   1.000
_cell.angle_alpha   90.00
_cell.angle_beta   90.00
_cell.angle_gamma   90.00
#
_symmetry.space_group_name_H-M   'P 1'
#
loop_
_entity.id
_entity.type
_entity.pdbx_description
1 polymer ?
#
loop_
_entity_poly.entity_id
_entity_poly.type
_entity_poly.pdbx_seq_one_letter_code
_entity_poly.pdbx_strand_id
1 'polypeptide(L)'
;MQVVHHSRVAWDTARLIVGATDDEDLFGWLSHEIGDLLGPTIEDALRDTRDQVRRGGRDRALVESGLWRVRLEDTLRDRPALAEELRSLTTIGSGLLRARHP
;
A
#
# COMPACT_ATOMS: atom_id res chain seq x y z
N MET A 1 -0.44 -23.07 11.62
CA MET A 1 0.16 -22.47 10.42
C MET A 1 -0.90 -21.58 9.78
N GLN A 2 -0.82 -20.25 9.95
CA GLN A 2 -1.80 -19.35 9.35
C GLN A 2 -1.50 -19.23 7.85
N VAL A 3 -2.50 -19.50 7.01
CA VAL A 3 -2.39 -19.31 5.57
C VAL A 3 -2.53 -17.82 5.28
N VAL A 4 -1.50 -17.22 4.68
CA VAL A 4 -1.55 -15.81 4.24
C VAL A 4 -2.36 -15.75 2.94
N HIS A 5 -3.55 -15.15 2.98
CA HIS A 5 -4.34 -14.94 1.78
C HIS A 5 -3.81 -13.73 0.99
N HIS A 6 -3.04 -13.99 -0.07
CA HIS A 6 -2.39 -12.94 -0.86
C HIS A 6 -3.35 -11.86 -1.34
N SER A 7 -4.54 -12.23 -1.82
CA SER A 7 -5.58 -11.27 -2.24
C SER A 7 -6.03 -10.35 -1.11
N ARG A 8 -6.07 -10.85 0.13
CA ARG A 8 -6.44 -10.04 1.30
C ARG A 8 -5.31 -9.06 1.65
N VAL A 9 -4.06 -9.53 1.66
CA VAL A 9 -2.88 -8.70 1.92
C VAL A 9 -2.78 -7.59 0.87
N ALA A 10 -2.87 -7.93 -0.41
CA ALA A 10 -2.83 -6.96 -1.50
C ALA A 10 -3.96 -5.91 -1.39
N TRP A 11 -5.18 -6.34 -1.08
CA TRP A 11 -6.30 -5.42 -0.90
C TRP A 11 -6.13 -4.49 0.31
N ASP A 12 -5.72 -5.02 1.47
CA ASP A 12 -5.52 -4.20 2.67
C ASP A 12 -4.37 -3.20 2.47
N THR A 13 -3.27 -3.64 1.87
CA THR A 13 -2.13 -2.78 1.54
C THR A 13 -2.54 -1.66 0.58
N ALA A 14 -3.28 -1.99 -0.48
CA ALA A 14 -3.75 -1.00 -1.47
C ALA A 14 -4.63 0.08 -0.84
N ARG A 15 -5.52 -0.31 0.09
CA ARG A 15 -6.34 0.64 0.83
C ARG A 15 -5.52 1.51 1.77
N LEU A 16 -4.51 0.94 2.42
CA LEU A 16 -3.60 1.69 3.29
C LEU A 16 -2.79 2.72 2.49
N ILE A 17 -2.22 2.34 1.35
CA ILE A 17 -1.46 3.23 0.46
C ILE A 17 -2.30 4.48 0.12
N VAL A 18 -3.51 4.27 -0.39
CA VAL A 18 -4.38 5.37 -0.79
C VAL A 18 -4.87 6.18 0.42
N GLY A 19 -5.23 5.49 1.52
CA GLY A 19 -5.68 6.14 2.75
C GLY A 19 -4.61 7.00 3.44
N ALA A 20 -3.34 6.69 3.23
CA ALA A 20 -2.23 7.46 3.78
C ALA A 20 -1.86 8.71 2.93
N THR A 21 -2.39 8.88 1.71
CA THR A 21 -1.94 9.93 0.75
C THR A 21 -2.06 11.37 1.27
N ASP A 22 -2.99 11.62 2.20
CA ASP A 22 -3.21 12.92 2.83
C ASP A 22 -2.28 13.18 4.03
N ASP A 23 -1.63 12.15 4.58
CA ASP A 23 -0.65 12.25 5.66
C ASP A 23 0.77 12.10 5.09
N GLU A 24 1.49 13.21 4.99
CA GLU A 24 2.81 13.22 4.35
C GLU A 24 3.86 12.38 5.08
N ASP A 25 3.84 12.37 6.41
CA ASP A 25 4.80 11.60 7.21
C ASP A 25 4.52 10.10 7.11
N LEU A 26 3.26 9.71 7.25
CA LEU A 26 2.85 8.31 7.17
C LEU A 26 3.05 7.77 5.74
N PHE A 27 2.69 8.56 4.73
CA PHE A 27 2.89 8.18 3.34
C PHE A 27 4.37 8.06 2.99
N GLY A 28 5.20 8.99 3.47
CA GLY A 28 6.65 8.97 3.26
C GLY A 28 7.28 7.71 3.84
N TRP A 29 6.98 7.40 5.10
CA TRP A 29 7.42 6.15 5.73
C TRP A 29 6.92 4.92 4.98
N LEU A 30 5.61 4.84 4.70
CA LEU A 30 5.02 3.67 4.03
C LEU A 30 5.61 3.44 2.64
N SER A 31 5.85 4.51 1.89
CA SER A 31 6.43 4.42 0.54
C SER A 31 7.85 3.91 0.57
N HIS A 32 8.65 4.35 1.55
CA HIS A 32 10.00 3.88 1.73
C HIS A 32 10.04 2.39 2.11
N GLU A 33 9.25 1.96 3.10
CA GLU A 33 9.22 0.54 3.52
C GLU A 33 8.73 -0.40 2.40
N ILE A 34 7.71 0.00 1.64
CA ILE A 34 7.24 -0.78 0.49
C ILE A 34 8.27 -0.75 -0.64
N GLY A 35 8.95 0.38 -0.85
CA GLY A 35 10.06 0.53 -1.80
C GLY A 35 11.23 -0.39 -1.49
N ASP A 36 11.66 -0.45 -0.24
CA ASP A 36 12.73 -1.33 0.23
C ASP A 36 12.36 -2.81 0.04
N LEU A 37 11.09 -3.17 0.28
CA LEU A 37 10.60 -4.55 0.15
C LEU A 37 10.41 -4.97 -1.32
N LEU A 38 9.82 -4.10 -2.16
CA LEU A 38 9.34 -4.47 -3.49
C LEU A 38 10.22 -3.94 -4.63
N GLY A 39 11.04 -2.94 -4.35
CA GLY A 39 12.00 -2.30 -5.26
C GLY A 39 11.74 -0.80 -5.47
N PRO A 40 12.75 -0.03 -5.89
CA PRO A 40 12.68 1.44 -6.01
C PRO A 40 11.63 1.92 -7.02
N THR A 41 11.36 1.15 -8.07
CA THR A 41 10.31 1.45 -9.05
C THR A 41 8.92 1.48 -8.42
N ILE A 42 8.69 0.71 -7.35
CA ILE A 42 7.44 0.73 -6.61
C ILE A 42 7.35 2.00 -5.77
N GLU A 43 8.45 2.45 -5.16
CA GLU A 43 8.47 3.71 -4.43
C GLU A 43 8.11 4.91 -5.33
N ASP A 44 8.72 4.99 -6.51
CA ASP A 44 8.40 6.03 -7.50
C ASP A 44 6.92 5.98 -7.90
N ALA A 45 6.39 4.79 -8.16
CA ALA A 45 4.98 4.61 -8.48
C ALA A 45 4.04 5.03 -7.34
N LEU A 46 4.44 4.86 -6.08
CA LEU A 46 3.67 5.34 -4.93
C LEU A 46 3.63 6.87 -4.88
N ARG A 47 4.78 7.53 -5.12
CA ARG A 47 4.85 8.99 -5.20
C ARG A 47 3.93 9.54 -6.30
N ASP A 48 3.92 8.90 -7.47
CA ASP A 48 2.99 9.24 -8.56
C ASP A 48 1.52 9.05 -8.16
N THR A 49 1.18 7.93 -7.50
CA THR A 49 -0.17 7.69 -6.99
C THR A 49 -0.60 8.79 -6.04
N ARG A 50 0.25 9.22 -5.09
CA ARG A 50 -0.08 10.32 -4.17
C ARG A 50 -0.44 11.60 -4.92
N ASP A 51 0.38 11.98 -5.89
CA ASP A 51 0.15 13.19 -6.68
C ASP A 51 -1.14 13.10 -7.49
N GLN A 52 -1.44 11.93 -8.05
CA GLN A 52 -2.69 11.70 -8.77
C GLN A 52 -3.91 11.73 -7.85
N VAL A 53 -3.86 11.08 -6.68
CA VAL A 53 -4.95 11.09 -5.70
C VAL A 53 -5.20 12.52 -5.18
N ARG A 54 -4.16 13.27 -4.86
CA ARG A 54 -4.29 14.67 -4.41
C ARG A 54 -4.95 15.57 -5.47
N ARG A 55 -4.68 15.33 -6.76
CA ARG A 55 -5.29 16.08 -7.87
C ARG A 55 -6.71 15.63 -8.20
N GLY A 56 -6.98 14.33 -8.12
CA GLY A 56 -8.22 13.71 -8.57
C GLY A 56 -9.23 13.36 -7.47
N GLY A 57 -8.87 13.58 -6.20
CA GLY A 57 -9.72 13.35 -5.05
C GLY A 57 -10.19 11.89 -4.91
N ARG A 58 -11.40 11.72 -4.36
CA ARG A 58 -11.96 10.42 -3.98
C ARG A 58 -12.13 9.46 -5.15
N ASP A 59 -12.53 9.95 -6.32
CA ASP A 59 -12.72 9.08 -7.49
C ASP A 59 -11.37 8.51 -7.95
N ARG A 60 -10.32 9.34 -7.93
CA ARG A 60 -8.98 8.87 -8.24
C ARG A 60 -8.45 7.92 -7.18
N ALA A 61 -8.72 8.17 -5.90
CA ALA A 61 -8.40 7.26 -4.80
C ALA A 61 -8.97 5.85 -5.02
N LEU A 62 -10.23 5.74 -5.47
CA LEU A 62 -10.85 4.45 -5.79
C LEU A 62 -10.14 3.74 -6.94
N VAL A 63 -9.83 4.44 -8.03
CA VAL A 63 -9.10 3.89 -9.17
C VAL A 63 -7.72 3.38 -8.76
N GLU A 64 -6.95 4.20 -8.05
CA GLU A 64 -5.61 3.85 -7.59
C GLU A 64 -5.63 2.64 -6.63
N SER A 65 -6.64 2.54 -5.76
CA SER A 65 -6.79 1.36 -4.89
C SER A 65 -6.99 0.07 -5.67
N GLY A 66 -7.72 0.13 -6.79
CA GLY A 66 -7.92 -1.01 -7.69
C GLY A 66 -6.64 -1.40 -8.43
N LEU A 67 -5.89 -0.41 -8.92
CA LEU A 67 -4.60 -0.64 -9.61
C LEU A 67 -3.57 -1.25 -8.66
N TRP A 68 -3.45 -0.72 -7.45
CA TRP A 68 -2.53 -1.24 -6.44
C TRP A 68 -2.89 -2.66 -5.99
N ARG A 69 -4.17 -2.98 -5.85
CA ARG A 69 -4.60 -4.35 -5.53
C ARG A 69 -4.07 -5.34 -6.58
N VAL A 70 -4.29 -5.06 -7.87
CA VAL A 70 -3.83 -5.95 -8.96
C VAL A 70 -2.31 -6.04 -8.98
N ARG A 71 -1.60 -4.91 -8.93
CA ARG A 71 -0.13 -4.86 -8.91
C ARG A 71 0.46 -5.68 -7.76
N LEU A 72 -0.11 -5.57 -6.56
CA LEU A 72 0.35 -6.32 -5.39
C LEU A 72 -0.04 -7.80 -5.46
N GLU A 73 -1.23 -8.14 -5.97
CA GLU A 73 -1.61 -9.54 -6.19
C GLU A 73 -0.66 -10.24 -7.17
N ASP A 74 -0.30 -9.59 -8.27
CA ASP A 74 0.64 -10.14 -9.24
C ASP A 74 2.05 -10.24 -8.62
N THR A 75 2.49 -9.22 -7.87
CA THR A 75 3.78 -9.27 -7.15
C THR A 75 3.85 -10.43 -6.15
N LEU A 76 2.77 -10.67 -5.38
CA LEU A 76 2.69 -11.77 -4.42
C LEU A 76 2.50 -13.13 -5.10
N ARG A 77 1.97 -13.17 -6.33
CA ARG A 77 1.91 -14.39 -7.13
C ARG A 77 3.32 -14.80 -7.57
N ASP A 78 4.13 -13.83 -8.01
CA ASP A 78 5.50 -14.07 -8.47
C ASP A 78 6.49 -14.28 -7.32
N ARG A 79 6.29 -13.55 -6.20
CA ARG A 79 7.16 -13.58 -5.01
C ARG A 79 6.34 -13.83 -3.74
N PRO A 80 5.82 -15.06 -3.54
CA PRO A 80 4.93 -15.38 -2.41
C PRO A 80 5.57 -15.22 -1.03
N ALA A 81 6.90 -15.30 -0.95
CA ALA A 81 7.65 -15.11 0.30
C ALA A 81 7.42 -13.72 0.92
N LEU A 82 7.13 -12.70 0.11
CA LEU A 82 6.94 -11.31 0.56
C LEU A 82 5.61 -11.08 1.28
N ALA A 83 4.71 -12.06 1.27
CA ALA A 83 3.35 -11.89 1.76
C ALA A 83 3.28 -11.58 3.26
N GLU A 84 4.16 -12.19 4.07
CA GLU A 84 4.16 -11.98 5.52
C GLU A 84 4.79 -10.62 5.89
N GLU A 85 5.88 -10.23 5.22
CA GLU A 85 6.49 -8.91 5.41
C GLU A 85 5.53 -7.79 5.02
N LEU A 86 4.86 -7.92 3.87
CA LEU A 86 3.88 -6.95 3.41
C LEU A 86 2.66 -6.87 4.35
N ARG A 87 2.21 -8.02 4.89
CA ARG A 87 1.13 -8.07 5.89
C ARG A 87 1.54 -7.38 7.20
N SER A 88 2.78 -7.57 7.65
CA SER A 88 3.31 -6.92 8.84
C SER A 88 3.31 -5.39 8.66
N LEU A 89 3.88 -4.90 7.56
CA LEU A 89 3.88 -3.47 7.21
C LEU A 89 2.46 -2.90 7.14
N THR A 90 1.54 -3.62 6.52
CA THR A 90 0.13 -3.22 6.44
C THR A 90 -0.52 -3.11 7.82
N THR A 91 -0.20 -4.02 8.72
CA THR A 91 -0.74 -4.01 10.09
C THR A 91 -0.22 -2.80 10.87
N ILE A 92 1.09 -2.53 10.79
CA ILE A 92 1.72 -1.37 11.42
C ILE A 92 1.13 -0.07 10.87
N GLY A 93 1.14 0.10 9.54
CA GLY A 93 0.66 1.31 8.89
C GLY A 93 -0.83 1.56 9.13
N SER A 94 -1.66 0.51 9.17
CA SER A 94 -3.09 0.65 9.53
C SER A 94 -3.28 1.12 10.98
N GLY A 95 -2.44 0.66 11.90
CA GLY A 95 -2.42 1.12 13.29
C GLY A 95 -2.04 2.60 13.39
N LEU A 96 -1.01 3.01 12.66
CA LEU A 96 -0.57 4.41 12.58
C LEU A 96 -1.66 5.30 11.96
N LEU A 97 -2.29 4.88 10.86
CA LEU A 97 -3.35 5.64 10.20
C LEU A 97 -4.54 5.86 11.16
N ARG A 98 -4.98 4.81 11.87
CA ARG A 98 -6.07 4.90 12.84
C ARG A 98 -5.72 5.82 14.01
N ALA A 99 -4.48 5.80 14.49
CA ALA A 99 -4.05 6.68 15.59
C ALA A 99 -4.14 8.18 15.21
N ARG A 100 -4.09 8.49 13.91
CA ARG A 100 -4.14 9.85 13.37
C ARG A 100 -5.53 10.29 12.93
N HIS A 101 -6.41 9.34 12.62
CA HIS A 101 -7.82 9.56 12.28
C HIS A 101 -8.74 8.76 13.23
N PRO A 102 -8.89 9.20 14.49
CA PRO A 102 -9.75 8.53 15.49
C PRO A 102 -11.24 8.62 15.16
#